data_AF-A0A8T4BTD0-F1
#
_entry.id   AF-A0A8T4BTD0-F1
#
_cell.length_a   1.000
_cell.length_b   1.000
_cell.length_c   1.000
_cell.angle_alpha   90.00
_cell.angle_beta   90.00
_cell.angle_gamma   90.00
#
_symmetry.space_group_name_H-M   'P 1'
#
loop_
_entity.id
_entity.type
_entity.pdbx_description
1 polymer ?
#
loop_
_entity_poly.entity_id
_entity_poly.type
_entity_poly.pdbx_seq_one_letter_code
_entity_poly.pdbx_strand_id
1 'polypeptide(L)'
;MAILTKNDFKQMNEIQLNEKLSDLRKELMKINTQISTGTTPENPGRVREVKKTIARILTALNLRKNAQKGEEKVEKKGEEKVEKKTVKKTKEENKKQ
;
A
#
# COMPACT_ATOMS: atom_id res chain seq x y z
N MET A 1 11.10 -2.88 -21.30
CA MET A 1 9.66 -2.56 -21.29
C MET A 1 9.20 -2.48 -19.83
N ALA A 2 7.92 -2.65 -19.48
CA ALA A 2 7.52 -2.78 -18.08
C ALA A 2 6.79 -4.09 -17.90
N ILE A 3 7.07 -4.77 -16.78
CA ILE A 3 6.65 -6.16 -16.54
C ILE A 3 5.13 -6.28 -16.44
N LEU A 4 4.44 -5.21 -15.99
CA LEU A 4 2.99 -5.17 -15.83
C LEU A 4 2.38 -4.00 -16.62
N THR A 5 1.22 -4.27 -17.21
CA THR A 5 0.37 -3.34 -17.95
C THR A 5 -0.65 -2.67 -17.03
N LYS A 6 -1.32 -1.62 -17.52
CA LYS A 6 -2.34 -0.88 -16.72
C LYS A 6 -3.54 -1.77 -16.34
N ASN A 7 -3.87 -2.77 -17.16
CA ASN A 7 -5.02 -3.64 -16.92
C ASN A 7 -4.77 -4.62 -15.79
N ASP A 8 -3.54 -5.13 -15.68
CA ASP A 8 -3.14 -6.06 -14.61
C ASP A 8 -3.34 -5.42 -13.23
N PHE A 9 -2.99 -4.14 -13.09
CA PHE A 9 -3.19 -3.38 -11.84
C PHE A 9 -4.66 -3.11 -11.50
N LYS A 10 -5.59 -3.16 -12.48
CA LYS A 10 -7.02 -3.04 -12.22
C LYS A 10 -7.63 -4.36 -11.76
N GLN A 11 -7.15 -5.48 -12.28
CA GLN A 11 -7.65 -6.81 -11.95
C GLN A 11 -7.15 -7.32 -10.59
N MET A 12 -5.96 -6.90 -10.16
CA MET A 12 -5.38 -7.34 -8.89
C MET A 12 -6.01 -6.64 -7.68
N ASN A 13 -6.24 -7.40 -6.61
CA ASN A 13 -6.64 -6.88 -5.30
C ASN A 13 -5.46 -6.22 -4.56
N GLU A 14 -5.73 -5.38 -3.56
CA GLU A 14 -4.67 -4.68 -2.80
C GLU A 14 -3.69 -5.64 -2.12
N ILE A 15 -4.19 -6.77 -1.61
CA ILE A 15 -3.39 -7.83 -1.02
C ILE A 15 -2.41 -8.40 -2.06
N GLN A 16 -2.91 -8.75 -3.25
CA GLN A 16 -2.09 -9.28 -4.34
C GLN A 16 -1.05 -8.26 -4.84
N LEU A 17 -1.40 -6.97 -4.87
CA LEU A 17 -0.46 -5.90 -5.21
C LEU A 17 0.68 -5.80 -4.18
N ASN A 18 0.37 -5.95 -2.90
CA ASN A 18 1.38 -5.96 -1.83
C ASN A 18 2.27 -7.20 -1.85
N GLU A 19 1.71 -8.37 -2.15
CA GLU A 19 2.48 -9.60 -2.35
C GLU A 19 3.47 -9.43 -3.52
N LYS A 20 2.97 -8.98 -4.68
CA LYS A 20 3.80 -8.71 -5.87
C LYS A 20 4.89 -7.68 -5.58
N LEU A 21 4.59 -6.67 -4.77
CA LEU A 21 5.56 -5.66 -4.33
C LEU A 21 6.70 -6.28 -3.52
N SER A 22 6.36 -7.20 -2.60
CA SER A 22 7.34 -7.94 -1.79
C SER A 22 8.26 -8.78 -2.68
N ASP A 23 7.70 -9.49 -3.65
CA ASP A 23 8.46 -10.34 -4.57
C ASP A 23 9.41 -9.53 -5.45
N LEU A 24 8.94 -8.41 -6.01
CA LEU A 24 9.78 -7.51 -6.82
C LEU A 24 10.91 -6.87 -5.99
N ARG A 25 10.69 -6.60 -4.69
CA ARG A 25 11.75 -6.12 -3.79
C ARG A 25 12.80 -7.19 -3.53
N LYS A 26 12.38 -8.46 -3.34
CA LYS A 26 13.31 -9.59 -3.20
C LYS A 26 14.13 -9.80 -4.48
N GLU A 27 13.50 -9.71 -5.64
CA GLU A 27 14.19 -9.77 -6.94
C GLU A 27 15.21 -8.64 -7.07
N LEU A 28 14.82 -7.40 -6.74
CA LEU A 28 15.74 -6.26 -6.75
C LEU A 28 16.93 -6.45 -5.81
N MET A 29 16.69 -7.01 -4.61
CA MET A 29 17.76 -7.31 -3.66
C MET A 29 18.76 -8.31 -4.24
N LYS A 30 18.29 -9.39 -4.86
CA LYS A 30 19.17 -10.38 -5.50
C LYS A 30 20.04 -9.77 -6.60
N ILE A 31 19.45 -8.91 -7.43
CA ILE A 31 20.22 -8.25 -8.50
C ILE A 31 21.24 -7.28 -7.89
N ASN A 32 20.85 -6.52 -6.87
CA ASN A 32 21.78 -5.62 -6.18
C ASN A 32 22.92 -6.38 -5.50
N THR A 33 22.67 -7.56 -4.92
CA THR A 33 23.74 -8.39 -4.34
C THR A 33 24.72 -8.84 -5.41
N GLN A 34 24.23 -9.28 -6.59
CA GLN A 34 25.11 -9.66 -7.72
C GLN A 34 25.96 -8.49 -8.20
N ILE A 35 25.36 -7.30 -8.32
CA ILE A 35 26.09 -6.08 -8.69
C ILE A 35 27.17 -5.76 -7.64
N SER A 36 26.82 -5.87 -6.35
CA SER A 36 27.74 -5.59 -5.25
C SER A 36 28.89 -6.58 -5.17
N THR A 37 28.68 -7.84 -5.55
CA THR A 37 29.75 -8.87 -5.61
C THR A 37 30.63 -8.72 -6.85
N GLY A 38 30.38 -7.70 -7.70
CA GLY A 38 31.10 -7.50 -8.95
C GLY A 38 30.75 -8.54 -10.02
N THR A 39 29.67 -9.30 -9.81
CA THR A 39 29.18 -10.28 -10.78
C THR A 39 28.32 -9.57 -11.81
N THR A 40 28.62 -9.76 -13.10
CA THR A 40 27.80 -9.20 -14.18
C THR A 40 26.38 -9.76 -14.09
N PRO A 41 25.36 -8.93 -13.90
CA PRO A 41 23.98 -9.40 -13.90
C PRO A 41 23.61 -9.92 -15.29
N GLU A 42 22.88 -11.04 -15.36
CA GLU A 42 22.43 -11.62 -16.64
C GLU A 42 21.68 -10.60 -17.51
N ASN A 43 20.92 -9.70 -16.88
CA ASN A 43 20.13 -8.69 -17.56
C ASN A 43 20.22 -7.33 -16.86
N PRO A 44 21.15 -6.43 -17.23
CA PRO A 44 21.27 -5.11 -16.61
C PRO A 44 20.00 -4.27 -16.79
N GLY A 45 19.26 -4.46 -17.89
CA GLY A 45 17.97 -3.82 -18.14
C GLY A 45 16.90 -4.18 -17.10
N ARG A 46 16.99 -5.37 -16.50
CA ARG A 46 15.99 -5.90 -15.56
C ARG A 46 15.84 -5.04 -14.31
N VAL A 47 16.95 -4.48 -13.80
CA VAL A 47 16.94 -3.57 -12.65
C VAL A 47 16.01 -2.38 -12.89
N ARG A 48 16.09 -1.79 -14.08
CA ARG A 48 15.25 -0.65 -14.46
C ARG A 48 13.79 -1.04 -14.56
N GLU A 49 13.50 -2.23 -15.09
CA GLU A 49 12.13 -2.74 -15.23
C GLU A 49 11.49 -3.04 -13.87
N VAL A 50 12.22 -3.69 -12.97
CA VAL A 50 11.77 -4.01 -11.61
C VAL A 50 11.49 -2.72 -10.83
N LYS A 51 12.42 -1.75 -10.84
CA LYS A 51 12.22 -0.43 -10.20
C LYS A 51 10.98 0.29 -10.75
N LYS A 52 10.79 0.29 -12.07
CA LYS A 52 9.62 0.92 -12.71
C LYS A 52 8.32 0.22 -12.34
N THR A 53 8.34 -1.09 -12.21
CA THR A 53 7.16 -1.89 -11.83
C THR A 53 6.78 -1.65 -10.36
N ILE A 54 7.76 -1.59 -9.45
CA ILE A 54 7.56 -1.21 -8.04
C ILE A 54 6.91 0.18 -7.95
N ALA A 55 7.43 1.17 -8.67
CA ALA A 55 6.86 2.53 -8.67
C ALA A 55 5.41 2.56 -9.15
N ARG A 56 5.05 1.75 -10.15
CA ARG A 56 3.68 1.65 -10.64
C ARG A 56 2.73 1.00 -9.63
N ILE A 57 3.16 -0.05 -8.94
CA ILE A 57 2.36 -0.68 -7.88
C ILE A 57 2.07 0.34 -6.77
N LEU A 58 3.10 1.05 -6.30
CA LEU A 58 2.94 2.08 -5.27
C LEU A 58 2.00 3.21 -5.74
N THR A 59 2.09 3.61 -7.00
CA THR A 59 1.19 4.60 -7.59
C THR A 59 -0.25 4.10 -7.60
N ALA A 60 -0.49 2.85 -8.01
CA ALA A 60 -1.81 2.25 -8.02
C ALA A 60 -2.41 2.17 -6.61
N LEU A 61 -1.62 1.74 -5.62
CA LEU A 61 -2.04 1.69 -4.21
C LEU A 61 -2.36 3.09 -3.68
N ASN A 62 -1.54 4.10 -4.00
CA ASN A 62 -1.80 5.47 -3.59
C ASN A 62 -3.07 6.05 -4.22
N LEU A 63 -3.34 5.75 -5.49
CA LEU A 63 -4.57 6.18 -6.17
C LEU A 63 -5.81 5.55 -5.51
N ARG A 64 -5.76 4.25 -5.18
CA ARG A 64 -6.83 3.55 -4.44
C ARG A 64 -7.04 4.14 -3.05
N LYS A 65 -5.95 4.34 -2.31
CA LYS A 65 -5.99 4.95 -0.98
C LYS A 65 -6.54 6.38 -1.02
N ASN A 66 -6.19 7.16 -2.03
CA ASN A 66 -6.71 8.53 -2.16
C ASN A 66 -8.19 8.57 -2.58
N ALA A 67 -8.67 7.58 -3.35
CA ALA A 67 -10.10 7.39 -3.58
C ALA A 67 -10.84 7.02 -2.29
N GLN A 68 -10.31 6.06 -1.53
CA GLN A 68 -10.87 5.62 -0.24
C GLN A 68 -10.78 6.70 0.86
N LYS A 69 -9.77 7.58 0.85
CA LYS A 69 -9.67 8.72 1.79
C LYS A 69 -10.79 9.75 1.63
N GLY A 70 -11.49 9.76 0.50
CA GLY A 70 -12.75 10.49 0.35
C GLY A 70 -13.85 9.93 1.25
N GLU A 71 -13.82 8.63 1.51
CA GLU A 71 -14.81 7.86 2.30
C GLU A 71 -14.36 7.70 3.77
N GLU A 72 -13.07 7.49 4.04
CA GLU A 72 -12.49 7.37 5.40
C GLU A 72 -12.61 8.66 6.23
N LYS A 73 -12.68 9.85 5.58
CA LYS A 73 -12.97 11.12 6.28
C LYS A 73 -14.43 11.20 6.78
N VAL A 74 -15.33 10.39 6.23
CA VAL A 74 -16.74 10.29 6.66
C VAL A 74 -16.85 9.35 7.85
N GLU A 75 -16.12 8.22 7.86
CA GLU A 75 -16.14 7.25 8.95
C GLU A 75 -15.40 7.73 10.20
N LYS A 76 -14.21 8.34 10.06
CA LYS A 76 -13.47 8.89 11.24
C LYS A 76 -14.22 10.04 11.93
N LYS A 77 -15.02 10.81 11.20
CA LYS A 77 -15.94 11.82 11.80
C LYS A 77 -17.15 11.19 12.49
N GLY A 78 -17.55 9.99 12.09
CA GLY A 78 -18.64 9.22 12.69
C GLY A 78 -18.21 8.61 14.02
N GLU A 79 -17.07 7.92 14.04
CA GLU A 79 -16.53 7.25 15.23
C GLU A 79 -16.22 8.24 16.36
N GLU A 80 -15.57 9.36 16.05
CA GLU A 80 -15.23 10.40 17.06
C GLU A 80 -16.47 11.07 17.69
N LYS A 81 -17.61 11.09 16.98
CA LYS A 81 -18.89 11.62 17.50
C LYS A 81 -19.65 10.61 18.34
N VAL A 82 -19.56 9.31 18.00
CA VAL A 82 -20.19 8.23 18.74
C VAL A 82 -19.51 8.04 20.10
N GLU A 83 -18.18 8.07 20.14
CA GLU A 83 -17.38 7.96 21.37
C GLU A 83 -17.64 9.13 22.35
N LYS A 84 -17.75 10.37 21.84
CA LYS A 84 -18.05 11.53 22.69
C LYS A 84 -19.49 11.53 23.24
N LYS A 85 -20.43 10.82 22.59
CA LYS A 85 -21.81 10.66 23.07
C LYS A 85 -21.94 9.56 24.13
N THR A 86 -21.28 8.43 23.95
CA THR A 86 -21.31 7.32 24.92
C THR A 86 -20.64 7.69 26.24
N VAL A 87 -19.52 8.44 26.21
CA VAL A 87 -18.80 8.89 27.42
C VAL A 87 -19.56 9.95 28.23
N LYS A 88 -20.42 10.76 27.59
CA LYS A 88 -21.27 11.73 28.32
C LYS A 88 -22.42 11.04 29.05
N LYS A 89 -23.02 10.02 28.44
CA LYS A 89 -24.17 9.30 28.99
C LYS A 89 -23.83 8.52 30.26
N THR A 90 -22.67 7.85 30.29
CA THR A 90 -22.19 7.10 31.45
C THR A 90 -21.72 8.01 32.61
N LYS A 91 -21.28 9.24 32.33
CA LYS A 91 -20.93 10.22 33.37
C LYS A 91 -22.13 10.89 34.05
N GLU A 92 -23.28 10.99 33.37
CA GLU A 92 -24.51 11.52 33.99
C GLU A 92 -25.20 10.50 34.90
N GLU A 93 -25.12 9.20 34.58
CA GLU A 93 -25.72 8.12 35.38
C GLU A 93 -24.96 7.90 36.70
N ASN A 94 -23.62 7.99 36.70
CA ASN A 94 -22.80 7.85 37.92
C ASN A 94 -22.78 9.08 38.84
N LYS A 95 -23.43 10.20 38.45
CA LYS A 95 -23.51 11.42 39.28
C LYS A 95 -24.84 11.57 40.03
N LYS A 96 -25.77 10.62 39.85
CA LYS A 96 -27.10 10.59 40.48
C LYS A 96 -27.27 9.49 41.54
N GLN A 97 -26.20 8.79 41.91
CA GLN A 97 -26.14 7.89 43.07
C GLN A 97 -25.36 8.53 44.21
#